data_AF-A0A1V4QEK7-F1
#
_entry.id   AF-A0A1V4QEK7-F1
#
_cell.length_a   1.000
_cell.length_b   1.000
_cell.length_c   1.000
_cell.angle_alpha   90.00
_cell.angle_beta   90.00
_cell.angle_gamma   90.00
#
_symmetry.space_group_name_H-M   'P 1'
#
loop_
_entity.id
_entity.type
_entity.pdbx_description
1 polymer ?
#
loop_
_entity_poly.entity_id
_entity_poly.type
_entity_poly.pdbx_seq_one_letter_code
_entity_poly.pdbx_strand_id
1 'polypeptide(L)'
;MGSQKYILLLALFAQLFLLRCATITRAPVITPEQAFSRIVGSSFENAVKINADNSFEGIKAEYDWLEEHFPGYKFKEQALMIYQGKPYDCLTIITKDGVEKMIYFDISSFFGK
;
A
#
# COMPACT_ATOMS: atom_id res chain seq x y z
N MET A 1 41.32 58.65 -25.29
CA MET A 1 41.90 57.56 -26.11
C MET A 1 42.80 56.74 -25.20
N GLY A 2 42.65 55.45 -24.98
CA GLY A 2 41.73 54.43 -25.46
C GLY A 2 41.83 53.22 -24.49
N SER A 3 40.70 52.56 -24.25
CA SER A 3 40.46 51.16 -24.60
C SER A 3 41.23 50.13 -23.75
N GLN A 4 40.56 49.50 -22.78
CA GLN A 4 39.86 48.23 -23.01
C GLN A 4 40.77 47.15 -23.60
N LYS A 5 41.57 46.42 -22.80
CA LYS A 5 42.16 45.13 -23.22
C LYS A 5 42.40 44.07 -22.13
N TYR A 6 42.04 44.30 -20.86
CA TYR A 6 42.16 43.26 -19.81
C TYR A 6 40.80 42.67 -19.40
N ILE A 7 39.82 42.81 -20.29
CA ILE A 7 38.70 41.89 -20.38
C ILE A 7 39.27 40.68 -21.14
N LEU A 8 39.18 39.47 -20.56
CA LEU A 8 39.63 38.15 -21.06
C LEU A 8 40.99 37.66 -20.54
N LEU A 9 40.95 36.95 -19.40
CA LEU A 9 41.76 35.77 -19.00
C LEU A 9 41.44 35.50 -17.50
N LEU A 10 40.31 34.88 -17.12
CA LEU A 10 40.12 33.41 -16.97
C LEU A 10 41.39 32.72 -16.43
N ALA A 11 41.44 32.00 -15.32
CA ALA A 11 40.40 31.36 -14.51
C ALA A 11 41.02 30.83 -13.18
N LEU A 12 40.16 30.26 -12.32
CA LEU A 12 40.44 29.20 -11.35
C LEU A 12 40.74 29.56 -9.87
N PHE A 13 39.76 30.16 -9.19
CA PHE A 13 39.50 29.88 -7.77
C PHE A 13 37.97 29.78 -7.62
N ALA A 14 37.42 28.58 -7.84
CA ALA A 14 37.03 27.65 -6.78
C ALA A 14 35.85 28.17 -5.93
N GLN A 15 34.69 27.50 -6.15
CA GLN A 15 33.63 27.23 -5.17
C GLN A 15 32.60 28.37 -4.96
N LEU A 16 31.58 28.53 -5.82
CA LEU A 16 30.37 27.69 -5.97
C LEU A 16 29.65 27.38 -4.64
N PHE A 17 28.99 28.39 -4.06
CA PHE A 17 28.00 28.32 -2.98
C PHE A 17 27.17 29.62 -3.11
N LEU A 18 25.83 29.69 -3.22
CA LEU A 18 24.71 28.83 -2.92
C LEU A 18 23.58 29.15 -3.93
N LEU A 19 23.36 28.35 -4.97
CA LEU A 19 22.01 28.26 -5.53
C LEU A 19 21.21 27.34 -4.61
N ARG A 20 20.52 27.91 -3.62
CA ARG A 20 19.43 27.21 -2.95
C ARG A 20 18.31 27.06 -3.96
N CYS A 21 18.32 25.94 -4.68
CA CYS A 21 17.09 25.43 -5.26
C CYS A 21 16.11 25.30 -4.09
N ALA A 22 15.08 26.14 -4.06
CA ALA A 22 13.97 25.93 -3.15
C ALA A 22 13.35 24.60 -3.57
N THR A 23 13.74 23.52 -2.91
CA THR A 23 13.10 22.23 -3.05
C THR A 23 11.67 22.44 -2.58
N ILE A 24 10.76 22.71 -3.51
CA ILE A 24 9.34 22.58 -3.25
C ILE A 24 9.18 21.12 -2.85
N THR A 25 9.03 20.86 -1.56
CA THR A 25 8.64 19.55 -1.06
C THR A 25 7.23 19.31 -1.57
N ARG A 26 7.11 18.79 -2.80
CA ARG A 26 5.85 18.21 -3.25
C ARG A 26 5.55 17.10 -2.24
N ALA A 27 4.38 17.16 -1.61
CA ALA A 27 3.88 16.05 -0.83
C ALA A 27 4.03 14.77 -1.68
N PRO A 28 4.44 13.64 -1.08
CA PRO A 28 4.58 12.40 -1.83
C PRO A 28 3.25 12.12 -2.55
N VAL A 29 3.31 11.99 -3.87
CA VAL A 29 2.16 11.54 -4.66
C VAL A 29 1.96 10.07 -4.31
N ILE A 30 1.03 9.79 -3.40
CA ILE A 30 0.70 8.43 -3.00
C ILE A 30 0.00 7.79 -4.20
N THR A 31 0.59 6.73 -4.76
CA THR A 31 -0.08 5.97 -5.83
C THR A 31 -1.25 5.17 -5.23
N PRO A 32 -2.28 4.82 -6.02
CA PRO A 32 -3.37 3.97 -5.53
C PRO A 32 -2.89 2.66 -4.91
N GLU A 33 -1.80 2.09 -5.42
CA GLU A 33 -1.14 0.90 -4.88
C GLU A 33 -0.55 1.14 -3.48
N GLN A 34 0.16 2.25 -3.27
CA GLN A 34 0.71 2.62 -1.96
C GLN A 34 -0.36 3.08 -0.98
N ALA A 35 -1.48 3.62 -1.47
CA ALA A 35 -2.64 3.91 -0.63
C ALA A 35 -3.30 2.62 -0.17
N PHE A 36 -3.43 1.63 -1.07
CA PHE A 36 -4.02 0.33 -0.77
C PHE A 36 -3.17 -0.49 0.21
N SER A 37 -1.84 -0.49 0.09
CA SER A 37 -0.97 -1.24 1.00
C SER A 37 -1.03 -0.79 2.47
N ARG A 38 -1.65 0.37 2.73
CA ARG A 38 -1.92 0.89 4.08
C ARG A 38 -3.31 0.53 4.59
N ILE A 39 -4.14 -0.13 3.78
CA ILE A 39 -5.49 -0.56 4.13
C ILE A 39 -5.39 -1.93 4.80
N VAL A 40 -6.10 -2.11 5.92
CA VAL A 40 -6.20 -3.41 6.59
C VAL A 40 -6.78 -4.43 5.61
N GLY A 41 -6.18 -5.62 5.56
CA GLY A 41 -6.51 -6.68 4.63
C GLY A 41 -5.82 -6.60 3.27
N SER A 42 -4.88 -5.67 3.03
CA SER A 42 -4.23 -5.51 1.71
C SER A 42 -3.03 -6.44 1.45
N SER A 43 -2.50 -7.09 2.48
CA SER A 43 -1.35 -8.02 2.40
C SER A 43 -1.38 -8.98 3.59
N PHE A 44 -0.46 -9.96 3.61
CA PHE A 44 -0.30 -10.86 4.75
C PHE A 44 0.08 -10.12 6.03
N GLU A 45 0.98 -9.12 5.94
CA GLU A 45 1.47 -8.34 7.09
C GLU A 45 0.39 -7.44 7.68
N ASN A 46 -0.56 -7.00 6.85
CA ASN A 46 -1.66 -6.13 7.24
C ASN A 46 -3.00 -6.86 7.23
N ALA A 47 -3.03 -8.20 7.32
CA ALA A 47 -4.25 -8.99 7.21
C ALA A 47 -5.32 -8.59 8.25
N VAL A 48 -6.59 -8.75 7.87
CA VAL A 48 -7.72 -8.60 8.81
C VAL A 48 -7.66 -9.75 9.80
N LYS A 49 -7.49 -9.44 11.08
CA LYS A 49 -7.47 -10.48 12.11
C LYS A 49 -8.88 -10.81 12.58
N ILE A 50 -9.31 -12.05 12.33
CA ILE A 50 -10.58 -12.57 12.83
C ILE A 50 -10.30 -13.43 14.07
N ASN A 51 -10.99 -13.13 15.16
CA ASN A 51 -10.98 -13.97 16.36
C ASN A 51 -12.36 -14.62 16.50
N ALA A 52 -12.42 -15.93 16.30
CA ALA A 52 -13.61 -16.75 16.42
C ALA A 52 -13.29 -18.08 17.10
N ASP A 53 -14.31 -18.69 17.70
CA ASP A 53 -14.18 -19.95 18.45
C ASP A 53 -14.21 -21.18 17.54
N ASN A 54 -14.89 -21.09 16.39
CA ASN A 54 -15.05 -22.16 15.43
C ASN A 54 -15.07 -21.64 13.99
N SER A 55 -14.89 -22.54 13.02
CA SER A 55 -14.83 -22.21 11.60
C SER A 55 -16.09 -21.52 11.07
N PHE A 56 -17.28 -21.88 11.56
CA PHE A 56 -18.53 -21.26 11.10
C PHE A 56 -18.62 -19.79 11.48
N GLU A 57 -18.32 -19.45 12.73
CA GLU A 57 -18.28 -18.06 13.20
C GLU A 57 -17.17 -17.26 12.54
N GLY A 58 -16.00 -17.86 12.34
CA GLY A 58 -14.86 -17.24 11.66
C GLY A 58 -15.21 -16.82 10.24
N ILE A 59 -15.72 -17.76 9.44
CA ILE A 59 -16.14 -17.50 8.06
C ILE A 59 -17.23 -16.42 8.03
N LYS A 60 -18.23 -16.50 8.92
CA LYS A 60 -19.27 -15.46 8.98
C LYS A 60 -18.67 -14.07 9.21
N ALA A 61 -17.72 -13.95 10.14
CA ALA A 61 -17.07 -12.68 10.45
C ALA A 61 -16.25 -12.12 9.27
N GLU A 62 -15.64 -12.97 8.44
CA GLU A 62 -14.96 -12.54 7.20
C GLU A 62 -15.95 -11.88 6.23
N TYR A 63 -17.07 -12.54 5.96
CA TYR A 63 -18.10 -12.00 5.05
C TYR A 63 -18.76 -10.73 5.60
N ASP A 64 -19.02 -10.67 6.91
CA ASP A 64 -19.53 -9.46 7.57
C ASP A 64 -18.56 -8.29 7.40
N TRP A 65 -17.25 -8.54 7.60
CA TRP A 65 -16.21 -7.52 7.41
C TRP A 65 -16.15 -7.03 5.96
N LEU A 66 -16.23 -7.93 4.97
CA LEU A 66 -16.27 -7.57 3.56
C LEU A 66 -17.49 -6.70 3.22
N GLU A 67 -18.67 -7.02 3.75
CA GLU A 67 -19.88 -6.23 3.50
C GLU A 67 -19.80 -4.83 4.11
N GLU A 68 -19.19 -4.70 5.29
CA GLU A 68 -18.97 -3.40 5.94
C GLU A 68 -17.98 -2.52 5.16
N HIS A 69 -16.88 -3.11 4.66
CA HIS A 69 -15.77 -2.36 4.05
C HIS A 69 -15.90 -2.18 2.53
N PHE A 70 -16.57 -3.11 1.86
CA PHE A 70 -16.78 -3.12 0.42
C PHE A 70 -18.26 -3.34 0.06
N PRO A 71 -19.20 -2.50 0.56
CA PRO A 71 -20.63 -2.74 0.38
C PRO A 71 -21.01 -2.88 -1.10
N GLY A 72 -21.72 -3.98 -1.40
CA GLY A 72 -22.12 -4.34 -2.77
C GLY A 72 -20.98 -4.92 -3.64
N TYR A 73 -19.92 -5.44 -3.02
CA TYR A 73 -18.92 -6.23 -3.73
C TYR A 73 -19.53 -7.50 -4.34
N LYS A 74 -18.81 -8.09 -5.30
CA LYS A 74 -19.07 -9.42 -5.81
C LYS A 74 -17.91 -10.33 -5.43
N PHE A 75 -18.21 -11.45 -4.82
CA PHE A 75 -17.22 -12.48 -4.56
C PHE A 75 -16.72 -13.07 -5.90
N LYS A 76 -15.41 -13.28 -6.02
CA LYS A 76 -14.78 -13.88 -7.20
C LYS A 76 -14.17 -15.24 -6.90
N GLU A 77 -13.31 -15.33 -5.91
CA GLU A 77 -12.59 -16.57 -5.55
C GLU A 77 -12.05 -16.51 -4.12
N GLN A 78 -11.67 -17.67 -3.58
CA GLN A 78 -10.98 -17.82 -2.30
C GLN A 78 -9.81 -18.79 -2.45
N ALA A 79 -8.74 -18.53 -1.71
CA ALA A 79 -7.59 -19.42 -1.55
C ALA A 79 -7.14 -19.48 -0.09
N LEU A 80 -6.91 -20.69 0.41
CA LEU A 80 -6.24 -20.92 1.69
C LEU A 80 -4.72 -20.91 1.48
N MET A 81 -4.01 -20.06 2.20
CA MET A 81 -2.56 -19.88 2.08
C MET A 81 -1.88 -20.02 3.43
N ILE A 82 -0.72 -20.68 3.46
CA ILE A 82 0.17 -20.67 4.63
C ILE A 82 1.31 -19.70 4.35
N TYR A 83 1.41 -18.64 5.14
CA TYR A 83 2.49 -17.65 5.04
C TYR A 83 3.18 -17.49 6.39
N GLN A 84 4.49 -17.72 6.41
CA GLN A 84 5.30 -17.69 7.64
C GLN A 84 4.72 -18.56 8.77
N GLY A 85 4.17 -19.72 8.42
CA GLY A 85 3.60 -20.69 9.38
C GLY A 85 2.22 -20.34 9.93
N LYS A 86 1.58 -19.28 9.44
CA LYS A 86 0.19 -18.91 9.80
C LYS A 86 -0.77 -19.19 8.64
N PRO A 87 -1.99 -19.67 8.92
CA PRO A 87 -3.03 -19.83 7.92
C PRO A 87 -3.74 -18.50 7.62
N TYR A 88 -4.02 -18.28 6.34
CA TYR A 88 -4.77 -17.13 5.85
C TYR A 88 -5.81 -17.57 4.83
N ASP A 89 -7.01 -17.01 4.94
CA ASP A 89 -7.98 -17.03 3.85
C ASP A 89 -7.80 -15.76 3.01
N CYS A 90 -7.53 -15.96 1.72
CA CYS A 90 -7.31 -14.90 0.74
C CYS A 90 -8.53 -14.84 -0.19
N LEU A 91 -9.36 -13.82 -0.06
CA LEU A 91 -10.61 -13.67 -0.78
C LEU A 91 -10.46 -12.60 -1.85
N THR A 92 -10.64 -12.98 -3.12
CA THR A 92 -10.69 -12.02 -4.22
C THR A 92 -12.13 -11.58 -4.43
N ILE A 93 -12.33 -10.26 -4.46
CA ILE A 93 -13.61 -9.60 -4.70
C ILE A 93 -13.50 -8.65 -5.88
N ILE A 94 -14.64 -8.34 -6.49
CA ILE A 94 -14.81 -7.21 -7.40
C ILE A 94 -15.63 -6.16 -6.65
N THR A 95 -15.04 -5.00 -6.39
CA THR A 95 -15.71 -3.90 -5.68
C THR A 95 -16.87 -3.32 -6.52
N LYS A 96 -17.72 -2.49 -5.89
CA LYS A 96 -18.87 -1.86 -6.55
C LYS A 96 -18.48 -1.03 -7.79
N ASP A 97 -17.31 -0.42 -7.78
CA ASP A 97 -16.71 0.34 -8.90
C ASP A 97 -16.00 -0.56 -9.94
N GLY A 98 -16.03 -1.88 -9.77
CA GLY A 98 -15.49 -2.85 -10.72
C GLY A 98 -14.00 -3.16 -10.54
N VAL A 99 -13.39 -2.73 -9.43
CA VAL A 99 -11.97 -2.97 -9.16
C VAL A 99 -11.79 -4.33 -8.47
N GLU A 100 -10.87 -5.13 -9.00
CA GLU A 100 -10.50 -6.39 -8.36
C GLU A 100 -9.58 -6.14 -7.16
N LYS A 101 -9.88 -6.79 -6.03
CA LYS A 101 -9.08 -6.72 -4.80
C LYS A 101 -8.96 -8.10 -4.19
N MET A 102 -7.76 -8.45 -3.75
CA MET A 102 -7.52 -9.61 -2.89
C MET A 102 -7.41 -9.13 -1.44
N ILE A 103 -8.23 -9.70 -0.57
CA ILE A 103 -8.31 -9.38 0.85
C ILE A 103 -7.77 -10.57 1.65
N TYR A 104 -6.88 -10.29 2.60
CA TYR A 104 -6.19 -11.30 3.40
C TYR A 104 -6.77 -11.31 4.81
N PHE A 105 -7.22 -12.48 5.27
CA PHE A 105 -7.71 -12.71 6.63
C PHE A 105 -6.75 -13.62 7.39
N ASP A 106 -6.28 -13.20 8.57
CA ASP A 106 -5.56 -14.09 9.50
C ASP A 106 -6.60 -14.93 10.25
N ILE A 107 -6.66 -16.21 9.90
CA ILE A 107 -7.63 -17.18 10.42
C ILE A 107 -7.03 -18.08 11.51
N SER A 108 -5.85 -17.72 12.04
CA SER A 108 -5.12 -18.53 13.02
C SER A 108 -5.95 -18.91 14.24
N SER A 109 -6.96 -18.12 14.61
CA SER A 109 -7.77 -18.40 15.81
C SER A 109 -8.70 -19.59 15.65
N PHE A 110 -9.11 -19.93 14.42
CA PHE A 110 -10.15 -20.95 14.17
C PHE A 110 -9.77 -21.99 13.12
N PHE A 111 -8.62 -21.84 12.45
CA PHE A 111 -8.15 -22.83 11.50
C PHE A 111 -7.96 -24.22 12.14
N GLY A 112 -8.68 -25.22 11.61
CA GLY A 112 -8.65 -26.59 12.11
C GLY A 112 -9.56 -26.87 13.31
N LYS A 113 -10.43 -25.93 13.70
CA LYS A 113 -11.43 -26.08 14.76
C LYS A 113 -12.83 -26.34 14.22
#